data_AF-F6R497-F1
#
_entry.id   AF-F6R497-F1
#
_cell.length_a   1.000
_cell.length_b   1.000
_cell.length_c   1.000
_cell.angle_alpha   90.00
_cell.angle_beta   90.00
_cell.angle_gamma   90.00
#
_symmetry.space_group_name_H-M   'P 1'
#
loop_
_entity.id
_entity.type
_entity.pdbx_description
1 polymer ?
#
loop_
_entity_poly.entity_id
_entity_poly.type
_entity_poly.pdbx_seq_one_letter_code
_entity_poly.pdbx_strand_id
1 'polypeptide(L)'
;MQLQNLIQTEMESNQISDPCIAHLDADFKNGILSVKQEMVKIKVDTRLGMIKVRGITKFVKNATIDIQRILGEFSKATAVKELVQWMYCVQGSNSFQAFELRINMQLENSFKVDNNGILKMPGKDDFFDFSKAEGYFKNSVVEIFRVDKQKSYPRNWRPMKRENWLNVDVPENSDEYRKIQSEFLKSGALIKAVVRLQRIQNRCQYVQFQAKCQEVKTELDARRINVPPTRLLFHGTSSVMSDKICKEGFNRSYAGKNGIRYGQGMYFAGNSAYCHDYAKPDDNNFRRMFLAEVATGEYAPERGNESMITPPVRNPSSKTDSYHSVVDNPQSPEIFVVFKDACAYPHYLLTYI
;
A
#
# COMPACT_ATOMS: atom_id res chain seq x y z
N MET A 1 -57.88 17.58 33.16
CA MET A 1 -58.01 18.24 31.83
C MET A 1 -56.91 19.26 31.55
N GLN A 2 -56.55 20.16 32.48
CA GLN A 2 -55.51 21.18 32.23
C GLN A 2 -54.09 20.63 32.00
N LEU A 3 -53.67 19.57 32.71
CA LEU A 3 -52.33 18.99 32.55
C LEU A 3 -52.12 18.30 31.19
N GLN A 4 -53.16 17.62 30.67
CA GLN A 4 -53.11 16.97 29.35
C GLN A 4 -53.05 17.99 28.21
N ASN A 5 -53.81 19.10 28.32
CA ASN A 5 -53.72 20.19 27.34
C ASN A 5 -52.36 20.88 27.37
N LEU A 6 -51.74 21.07 28.55
CA LEU A 6 -50.40 21.67 28.67
C LEU A 6 -49.32 20.79 28.02
N ILE A 7 -49.38 19.47 28.25
CA ILE A 7 -48.50 18.48 27.62
C ILE A 7 -48.70 18.45 26.10
N GLN A 8 -49.95 18.55 25.63
CA GLN A 8 -50.25 18.57 24.20
C GLN A 8 -49.70 19.83 23.50
N THR A 9 -49.71 20.99 24.17
CA THR A 9 -49.16 22.26 23.65
C THR A 9 -47.63 22.32 23.64
N GLU A 10 -46.94 21.51 24.46
CA GLU A 10 -45.47 21.46 24.50
C GLU A 10 -44.85 20.31 23.68
N MET A 11 -45.68 19.51 23.00
CA MET A 11 -45.23 18.41 22.14
C MET A 11 -44.90 18.92 20.73
N GLU A 12 -43.67 18.65 20.28
CA GLU A 12 -43.17 18.97 18.95
C GLU A 12 -42.76 17.70 18.18
N SER A 13 -42.83 17.77 16.85
CA SER A 13 -42.28 16.77 15.95
C SER A 13 -41.36 17.45 14.96
N ASN A 14 -40.09 17.06 14.95
CA ASN A 14 -39.13 17.51 13.95
C ASN A 14 -38.76 16.36 12.99
N GLN A 15 -38.42 16.70 11.75
CA GLN A 15 -37.98 15.77 10.73
C GLN A 15 -36.68 16.26 10.12
N ILE A 16 -35.67 15.41 10.16
CA ILE A 16 -34.35 15.64 9.55
C ILE A 16 -34.30 14.79 8.29
N SER A 17 -33.94 15.39 7.17
CA SER A 17 -33.75 14.72 5.89
C SER A 17 -32.34 15.01 5.39
N ASP A 18 -31.58 13.97 5.11
CA ASP A 18 -30.20 14.06 4.64
C ASP A 18 -29.84 12.79 3.86
N PRO A 19 -29.25 12.88 2.65
CA PRO A 19 -28.86 11.72 1.86
C PRO A 19 -27.97 10.72 2.61
N CYS A 20 -27.11 11.18 3.54
CA CYS A 20 -26.22 10.29 4.28
C CYS A 20 -26.96 9.33 5.21
N ILE A 21 -28.20 9.64 5.60
CA ILE A 21 -29.04 8.80 6.48
C ILE A 21 -29.29 7.43 5.84
N ALA A 22 -29.36 7.36 4.50
CA ALA A 22 -29.56 6.10 3.78
C ALA A 22 -28.37 5.13 3.89
N HIS A 23 -27.19 5.65 4.26
CA HIS A 23 -25.94 4.90 4.30
C HIS A 23 -25.37 4.72 5.71
N LEU A 24 -26.10 5.13 6.75
CA LEU A 24 -25.67 4.99 8.13
C LEU A 24 -25.26 3.55 8.46
N ASP A 25 -24.07 3.40 9.03
CA ASP A 25 -23.68 2.12 9.61
C ASP A 25 -24.38 1.88 10.96
N ALA A 26 -24.18 0.69 11.52
CA ALA A 26 -24.80 0.30 12.78
C ALA A 26 -24.34 1.19 13.95
N ASP A 27 -23.08 1.62 14.00
CA ASP A 27 -22.53 2.44 15.08
C ASP A 27 -23.17 3.83 15.12
N PHE A 28 -23.20 4.52 13.98
CA PHE A 28 -23.81 5.84 13.88
C PHE A 28 -25.33 5.79 14.09
N LYS A 29 -26.01 4.75 13.58
CA LYS A 29 -27.43 4.53 13.83
C LYS A 29 -27.73 4.32 15.32
N ASN A 30 -26.94 3.48 16.00
CA ASN A 30 -27.10 3.26 17.43
C ASN A 30 -26.78 4.53 18.24
N GLY A 31 -25.76 5.29 17.83
CA GLY A 31 -25.45 6.60 18.40
C GLY A 31 -26.65 7.56 18.35
N ILE A 32 -27.30 7.67 17.19
CA ILE A 32 -28.52 8.47 16.99
C ILE A 32 -29.65 7.99 17.90
N LEU A 33 -29.89 6.68 17.96
CA LEU A 33 -30.94 6.11 18.80
C LEU A 33 -30.65 6.30 20.30
N SER A 34 -29.38 6.41 20.70
CA SER A 34 -28.96 6.60 22.10
C SER A 34 -29.01 8.05 22.58
N VAL A 35 -29.26 9.02 21.70
CA VAL A 35 -29.44 10.43 22.09
C VAL A 35 -30.55 10.50 23.15
N LYS A 36 -30.20 11.01 24.34
CA LYS A 36 -30.95 10.86 25.61
C LYS A 36 -32.48 10.90 25.40
N GLN A 37 -33.10 9.78 25.73
CA GLN A 37 -34.49 9.47 25.38
C GLN A 37 -35.52 9.87 26.44
N GLU A 38 -35.12 10.42 27.60
CA GLU A 38 -36.03 10.56 28.76
C GLU A 38 -37.35 11.29 28.41
N MET A 39 -37.35 12.17 27.41
CA MET A 39 -38.56 12.89 26.95
C MET A 39 -38.70 12.95 25.40
N VAL A 40 -37.98 12.10 24.66
CA VAL A 40 -37.94 12.15 23.18
C VAL A 40 -37.93 10.75 22.55
N LYS A 41 -38.78 10.54 21.56
CA LYS A 41 -38.86 9.34 20.73
C LYS A 41 -38.23 9.61 19.37
N ILE A 42 -37.19 8.84 19.05
CA ILE A 42 -36.45 8.92 17.78
C ILE A 42 -36.81 7.71 16.92
N LYS A 43 -37.09 7.95 15.64
CA LYS A 43 -37.26 6.91 14.62
C LYS A 43 -36.35 7.22 13.43
N VAL A 44 -35.51 6.26 13.07
CA VAL A 44 -34.61 6.36 11.91
C VAL A 44 -35.20 5.53 10.77
N ASP A 45 -35.46 6.17 9.64
CA ASP A 45 -35.88 5.52 8.39
C ASP A 45 -34.76 5.67 7.35
N THR A 46 -33.89 4.66 7.26
CA THR A 46 -32.77 4.65 6.31
C THR A 46 -33.25 4.48 4.87
N ARG A 47 -34.44 3.91 4.62
CA ARG A 47 -34.95 3.77 3.25
C ARG A 47 -35.37 5.11 2.67
N LEU A 48 -35.96 5.95 3.49
CA LEU A 48 -36.38 7.29 3.09
C LEU A 48 -35.30 8.35 3.32
N GLY A 49 -34.19 8.02 3.97
CA GLY A 49 -33.14 8.98 4.31
C GLY A 49 -33.62 10.03 5.33
N MET A 50 -34.46 9.61 6.29
CA MET A 50 -35.11 10.53 7.22
C MET A 50 -35.00 10.07 8.68
N ILE A 51 -34.95 11.03 9.59
CA ILE A 51 -35.04 10.81 11.03
C ILE A 51 -36.18 11.65 11.58
N LYS A 52 -37.07 11.02 12.34
CA LYS A 52 -38.19 11.68 13.01
C LYS A 52 -37.95 11.74 14.51
N VAL A 53 -38.03 12.94 15.07
CA VAL A 53 -37.84 13.22 16.50
C VAL A 53 -39.13 13.78 17.06
N ARG A 54 -39.69 13.17 18.10
CA ARG A 54 -40.96 13.58 18.71
C ARG A 54 -40.86 13.63 20.23
N GLY A 55 -41.38 14.68 20.86
CA GLY A 55 -41.33 14.83 22.30
C GLY A 55 -41.56 16.27 22.72
N ILE A 56 -41.12 16.64 23.92
CA ILE A 56 -41.24 18.03 24.39
C ILE A 56 -40.30 18.96 23.60
N THR A 57 -40.81 20.11 23.14
CA THR A 57 -40.13 21.10 22.28
C THR A 57 -38.66 21.35 22.62
N LYS A 58 -38.34 21.68 23.88
CA LYS A 58 -36.95 21.95 24.31
C LYS A 58 -36.02 20.73 24.09
N PHE A 59 -36.51 19.53 24.39
CA PHE A 59 -35.74 18.29 24.22
C PHE A 59 -35.66 17.86 22.76
N VAL A 60 -36.71 18.09 21.96
CA VAL A 60 -36.69 17.87 20.51
C VAL A 60 -35.61 18.73 19.84
N LYS A 61 -35.49 20.01 20.22
CA LYS A 61 -34.45 20.89 19.69
C LYS A 61 -33.04 20.41 20.03
N ASN A 62 -32.78 20.08 21.30
CA ASN A 62 -31.48 19.57 21.73
C ASN A 62 -31.13 18.24 21.03
N ALA A 63 -32.07 17.29 20.99
CA ALA A 63 -31.88 16.02 20.31
C ALA A 63 -31.63 16.20 18.80
N THR A 64 -32.32 17.15 18.16
CA THR A 64 -32.09 17.49 16.75
C THR A 64 -30.65 17.96 16.53
N ILE A 65 -30.14 18.86 17.37
CA ILE A 65 -28.76 19.37 17.28
C ILE A 65 -27.76 18.22 17.45
N ASP A 66 -27.97 17.35 18.44
CA ASP A 66 -27.10 16.19 18.67
C ASP A 66 -27.12 15.22 17.48
N ILE A 67 -28.29 14.94 16.91
CA ILE A 67 -28.43 14.10 15.72
C ILE A 67 -27.71 14.72 14.52
N GLN A 68 -27.89 16.03 14.28
CA GLN A 68 -27.18 16.73 13.20
C GLN A 68 -25.66 16.68 13.39
N ARG A 69 -25.17 16.80 14.63
CA ARG A 69 -23.74 16.62 14.93
C ARG A 69 -23.27 15.20 14.59
N ILE A 70 -24.03 14.17 14.96
CA ILE A 70 -23.69 12.77 14.64
C ILE A 70 -23.69 12.52 13.13
N LEU A 71 -24.65 13.09 12.38
CA LEU A 71 -24.67 13.00 10.91
C LEU A 71 -23.46 13.72 10.29
N GLY A 72 -23.09 14.88 10.82
CA GLY A 72 -21.88 15.59 10.41
C GLY A 72 -20.59 14.79 10.68
N GLU A 73 -20.52 14.08 11.81
CA GLU A 73 -19.44 13.14 12.10
C GLU A 73 -19.43 11.95 11.13
N PHE A 74 -20.60 11.40 10.79
CA PHE A 74 -20.72 10.30 9.83
C PHE A 74 -20.17 10.69 8.46
N SER A 75 -20.59 11.85 7.94
CA SER A 75 -20.12 12.38 6.65
C SER A 75 -18.61 12.63 6.62
N LYS A 76 -18.02 13.05 7.75
CA LYS A 76 -16.56 13.16 7.88
C LYS A 76 -15.89 11.78 7.89
N ALA A 77 -16.47 10.83 8.62
CA ALA A 77 -15.91 9.49 8.74
C ALA A 77 -15.91 8.73 7.41
N THR A 78 -16.98 8.87 6.61
CA THR A 78 -17.06 8.31 5.26
C THR A 78 -16.02 8.94 4.33
N ALA A 79 -15.88 10.27 4.35
CA ALA A 79 -14.85 10.96 3.57
C ALA A 79 -13.42 10.49 3.93
N VAL A 80 -13.13 10.29 5.22
CA VAL A 80 -11.84 9.74 5.65
C VAL A 80 -11.65 8.30 5.16
N LYS A 81 -12.67 7.45 5.22
CA LYS A 81 -12.61 6.05 4.77
C LYS A 81 -12.26 5.91 3.28
N GLU A 82 -12.62 6.89 2.45
CA GLU A 82 -12.22 6.90 1.03
C GLU A 82 -10.71 7.08 0.84
N LEU A 83 -10.05 7.77 1.78
CA LEU A 83 -8.62 8.08 1.68
C LEU A 83 -7.75 7.10 2.47
N VAL A 84 -8.22 6.67 3.64
CA VAL A 84 -7.43 5.88 4.60
C VAL A 84 -8.31 4.84 5.29
N GLN A 85 -7.76 3.63 5.41
CA GLN A 85 -8.30 2.59 6.26
C GLN A 85 -7.26 2.15 7.29
N TRP A 86 -7.56 2.38 8.56
CA TRP A 86 -6.90 1.77 9.67
C TRP A 86 -7.39 0.34 9.83
N MET A 87 -6.45 -0.55 10.07
CA MET A 87 -6.64 -1.98 10.29
C MET A 87 -6.05 -2.36 11.65
N TYR A 88 -6.53 -3.46 12.22
CA TYR A 88 -5.91 -4.08 13.39
C TYR A 88 -5.70 -5.58 13.19
N CYS A 89 -4.76 -6.13 13.94
CA CYS A 89 -4.52 -7.56 14.06
C CYS A 89 -4.43 -7.88 15.55
N VAL A 90 -5.17 -8.88 16.02
CA VAL A 90 -5.01 -9.34 17.42
C VAL A 90 -3.63 -9.99 17.54
N GLN A 91 -2.87 -9.66 18.58
CA GLN A 91 -1.53 -10.23 18.77
C GLN A 91 -1.57 -11.76 18.75
N GLY A 92 -0.65 -12.37 18.02
CA GLY A 92 -0.61 -13.82 17.79
C GLY A 92 -1.58 -14.33 16.71
N SER A 93 -2.48 -13.50 16.21
CA SER A 93 -3.28 -13.82 15.03
C SER A 93 -2.59 -13.34 13.74
N ASN A 94 -2.95 -13.95 12.60
CA ASN A 94 -2.55 -13.50 11.26
C ASN A 94 -3.75 -12.90 10.49
N SER A 95 -4.78 -12.46 11.21
CA SER A 95 -6.03 -11.96 10.63
C SER A 95 -6.17 -10.45 10.79
N PHE A 96 -6.13 -9.73 9.67
CA PHE A 96 -6.23 -8.28 9.63
C PHE A 96 -7.69 -7.86 9.46
N GLN A 97 -8.18 -6.99 10.33
CA GLN A 97 -9.55 -6.50 10.33
C GLN A 97 -9.58 -4.98 10.21
N ALA A 98 -10.56 -4.46 9.47
CA ALA A 98 -10.76 -3.02 9.34
C ALA A 98 -11.41 -2.45 10.59
N PHE A 99 -10.94 -1.29 11.06
CA PHE A 99 -11.68 -0.52 12.07
C PHE A 99 -12.99 0.03 11.48
N GLU A 100 -14.00 0.11 12.34
CA GLU A 100 -15.29 0.73 12.02
C GLU A 100 -15.11 2.23 11.69
N LEU A 101 -16.07 2.84 10.99
CA LEU A 101 -15.97 4.20 10.44
C LEU A 101 -15.54 5.25 11.48
N ARG A 102 -16.19 5.27 12.64
CA ARG A 102 -15.94 6.24 13.70
C ARG A 102 -14.51 6.10 14.25
N ILE A 103 -14.10 4.88 14.57
CA ILE A 103 -12.77 4.59 15.12
C ILE A 103 -11.69 4.87 14.08
N ASN A 104 -11.91 4.47 12.83
CA ASN A 104 -11.04 4.77 11.70
C ASN A 104 -10.76 6.28 11.56
N MET A 105 -11.82 7.10 11.63
CA MET A 105 -11.71 8.55 11.56
C MET A 105 -10.96 9.12 12.78
N GLN A 106 -11.26 8.63 13.99
CA GLN A 106 -10.61 9.10 15.22
C GLN A 106 -9.11 8.78 15.22
N LEU A 107 -8.74 7.56 14.82
CA LEU A 107 -7.34 7.15 14.63
C LEU A 107 -6.63 8.07 13.62
N GLU A 108 -7.22 8.30 12.44
CA GLU A 108 -6.60 9.14 11.42
C GLU A 108 -6.45 10.60 11.87
N ASN A 109 -7.47 11.17 12.51
CA ASN A 109 -7.42 12.54 13.00
C ASN A 109 -6.37 12.69 14.11
N SER A 110 -6.32 11.75 15.06
CA SER A 110 -5.35 11.78 16.15
C SER A 110 -3.93 11.56 15.64
N PHE A 111 -3.71 10.62 14.72
CA PHE A 111 -2.42 10.34 14.12
C PHE A 111 -1.86 11.53 13.33
N LYS A 112 -2.71 12.31 12.66
CA LYS A 112 -2.32 13.53 11.95
C LYS A 112 -1.87 14.65 12.89
N VAL A 113 -2.43 14.70 14.10
CA VAL A 113 -2.08 15.71 15.11
C VAL A 113 -0.80 15.30 15.83
N ASP A 114 -0.75 14.08 16.34
CA ASP A 114 0.39 13.53 17.04
C ASP A 114 0.55 12.05 16.68
N ASN A 115 1.54 11.79 15.83
CA ASN A 115 1.87 10.45 15.42
C ASN A 115 2.72 9.70 16.46
N ASN A 116 2.97 10.22 17.66
CA ASN A 116 3.65 9.49 18.75
C ASN A 116 2.82 9.41 20.02
N GLY A 117 1.62 10.00 20.01
CA GLY A 117 0.72 10.03 21.17
C GLY A 117 -0.08 8.74 21.37
N ILE A 118 -0.95 8.81 22.38
CA ILE A 118 -1.91 7.74 22.73
C ILE A 118 -3.33 8.28 22.56
N LEU A 119 -4.11 7.64 21.69
CA LEU A 119 -5.55 7.88 21.58
C LEU A 119 -6.29 6.99 22.59
N LYS A 120 -6.98 7.61 23.56
CA LYS A 120 -7.90 6.90 24.48
C LYS A 120 -9.33 7.01 23.98
N MET A 121 -10.05 5.90 23.94
CA MET A 121 -11.44 5.88 23.49
C MET A 121 -12.38 6.27 24.64
N PRO A 122 -13.32 7.22 24.44
CA PRO A 122 -14.24 7.63 25.50
C PRO A 122 -15.11 6.47 26.01
N GLY A 123 -15.17 6.31 27.34
CA GLY A 123 -16.08 5.36 27.99
C GLY A 123 -15.71 3.87 27.81
N LYS A 124 -14.49 3.56 27.39
CA LYS A 124 -13.95 2.20 27.26
C LYS A 124 -12.50 2.17 27.75
N ASP A 125 -12.01 0.98 28.10
CA ASP A 125 -10.59 0.75 28.36
C ASP A 125 -9.75 0.66 27.07
N ASP A 126 -10.38 0.83 25.90
CA ASP A 126 -9.72 0.80 24.60
C ASP A 126 -8.78 2.00 24.42
N PHE A 127 -7.56 1.75 23.97
CA PHE A 127 -6.58 2.78 23.63
C PHE A 127 -5.65 2.34 22.51
N PHE A 128 -5.03 3.31 21.85
CA PHE A 128 -4.10 3.09 20.75
C PHE A 128 -2.85 3.93 20.94
N ASP A 129 -1.72 3.28 21.19
CA ASP A 129 -0.41 3.90 21.27
C ASP A 129 0.19 3.95 19.86
N PHE A 130 0.22 5.15 19.29
CA PHE A 130 0.75 5.32 17.95
C PHE A 130 2.23 4.96 17.93
N SER A 131 3.03 5.41 18.90
CA SER A 131 4.49 5.20 18.93
C SER A 131 4.89 3.72 18.79
N LYS A 132 4.12 2.83 19.41
CA LYS A 132 4.31 1.38 19.35
C LYS A 132 3.55 0.69 18.21
N ALA A 133 2.61 1.40 17.59
CA ALA A 133 1.65 0.86 16.63
C ALA A 133 0.87 -0.34 17.23
N GLU A 134 0.47 -0.18 18.49
CA GLU A 134 -0.23 -1.19 19.30
C GLU A 134 -1.36 -0.54 20.11
N GLY A 135 -2.22 -1.36 20.69
CA GLY A 135 -3.30 -0.88 21.53
C GLY A 135 -4.03 -2.01 22.24
N TYR A 136 -5.06 -1.62 22.97
CA TYR A 136 -6.04 -2.52 23.55
C TYR A 136 -7.39 -2.22 22.91
N PHE A 137 -8.03 -3.24 22.33
CA PHE A 137 -9.30 -3.08 21.64
C PHE A 137 -10.15 -4.33 21.84
N LYS A 138 -11.40 -4.15 22.30
CA LYS A 138 -12.37 -5.24 22.51
C LYS A 138 -11.78 -6.41 23.33
N ASN A 139 -11.18 -6.07 24.47
CA ASN A 139 -10.56 -7.01 25.41
C ASN A 139 -9.37 -7.80 24.85
N SER A 140 -8.67 -7.27 23.84
CA SER A 140 -7.52 -7.91 23.22
C SER A 140 -6.41 -6.90 22.99
N VAL A 141 -5.15 -7.34 23.12
CA VAL A 141 -4.01 -6.56 22.65
C VAL A 141 -3.96 -6.66 21.13
N VAL A 142 -3.88 -5.51 20.46
CA VAL A 142 -3.91 -5.42 19.02
C VAL A 142 -2.72 -4.62 18.49
N GLU A 143 -2.23 -5.02 17.33
CA GLU A 143 -1.36 -4.19 16.49
C GLU A 143 -2.24 -3.36 15.55
N ILE A 144 -1.85 -2.11 15.27
CA ILE A 144 -2.58 -1.21 14.37
C ILE A 144 -1.77 -0.84 13.14
N PHE A 145 -2.48 -0.67 12.01
CA PHE A 145 -1.86 -0.44 10.72
C PHE A 145 -2.64 0.60 9.93
N ARG A 146 -1.93 1.53 9.31
CA ARG A 146 -2.51 2.52 8.41
C ARG A 146 -2.38 2.06 6.96
N VAL A 147 -3.50 1.96 6.25
CA VAL A 147 -3.55 1.71 4.80
C VAL A 147 -3.97 2.99 4.09
N ASP A 148 -3.05 3.52 3.28
CA ASP A 148 -3.29 4.69 2.43
C ASP A 148 -3.93 4.23 1.11
N LYS A 149 -5.19 4.60 0.87
CA LYS A 149 -5.95 4.20 -0.33
C LYS A 149 -5.69 5.07 -1.54
N GLN A 150 -5.07 6.24 -1.35
CA GLN A 150 -4.68 7.09 -2.47
C GLN A 150 -3.48 6.50 -3.22
N LYS A 151 -2.74 5.58 -2.58
CA LYS A 151 -1.61 4.88 -3.18
C LYS A 151 -2.03 3.49 -3.63
N SER A 152 -1.83 3.20 -4.91
CA SER A 152 -2.16 1.91 -5.53
C SER A 152 -1.07 0.85 -5.26
N TYR A 153 -0.91 0.47 -3.98
CA TYR A 153 -0.02 -0.65 -3.64
C TYR A 153 -0.61 -2.00 -4.08
N PRO A 154 0.23 -3.02 -4.37
CA PRO A 154 -0.23 -4.35 -4.71
C PRO A 154 -1.14 -4.95 -3.62
N ARG A 155 -2.22 -5.61 -4.03
CA ARG A 155 -3.24 -6.15 -3.09
C ARG A 155 -2.71 -7.24 -2.16
N ASN A 156 -1.65 -7.93 -2.57
CA ASN A 156 -0.97 -8.95 -1.77
C ASN A 156 -0.06 -8.34 -0.69
N TRP A 157 0.11 -7.01 -0.63
CA TRP A 157 0.93 -6.41 0.41
C TRP A 157 0.27 -6.51 1.78
N ARG A 158 1.03 -7.00 2.76
CA ARG A 158 0.64 -6.96 4.16
C ARG A 158 0.71 -5.53 4.70
N PRO A 159 -0.15 -5.15 5.65
CA PRO A 159 -0.02 -3.87 6.32
C PRO A 159 1.37 -3.70 6.99
N MET A 160 1.99 -2.53 6.84
CA MET A 160 3.41 -2.32 7.22
C MET A 160 3.63 -1.39 8.43
N LYS A 161 2.62 -1.21 9.29
CA LYS A 161 2.68 -0.27 10.43
C LYS A 161 3.26 1.09 9.97
N ARG A 162 4.27 1.60 10.69
CA ARG A 162 5.08 2.79 10.40
C ARG A 162 6.26 2.52 9.46
N GLU A 163 6.55 1.25 9.20
CA GLU A 163 7.71 0.89 8.40
C GLU A 163 7.50 1.31 6.94
N ASN A 164 8.58 1.82 6.35
CA ASN A 164 8.62 2.07 4.91
C ASN A 164 8.95 0.82 4.12
N TRP A 165 9.53 -0.19 4.78
CA TRP A 165 10.04 -1.41 4.19
C TRP A 165 9.70 -2.63 5.06
N LEU A 166 9.26 -3.71 4.42
CA LEU A 166 9.06 -5.01 5.06
C LEU A 166 9.39 -6.14 4.09
N ASN A 167 10.18 -7.12 4.54
CA ASN A 167 10.32 -8.41 3.88
C ASN A 167 9.29 -9.37 4.46
N VAL A 168 8.36 -9.83 3.62
CA VAL A 168 7.29 -10.74 4.03
C VAL A 168 7.56 -12.12 3.46
N ASP A 169 7.74 -13.12 4.33
CA ASP A 169 7.83 -14.51 3.90
C ASP A 169 6.53 -14.92 3.21
N VAL A 170 6.66 -15.41 1.98
CA VAL A 170 5.54 -15.90 1.19
C VAL A 170 5.26 -17.34 1.62
N PRO A 171 4.04 -17.68 2.09
CA PRO A 171 3.73 -19.04 2.52
C PRO A 171 3.90 -20.05 1.39
N GLU A 172 4.59 -21.16 1.63
CA GLU A 172 4.91 -22.18 0.61
C GLU A 172 3.67 -22.81 -0.03
N ASN A 173 2.58 -22.90 0.73
CA ASN A 173 1.30 -23.44 0.27
C ASN A 173 0.46 -22.43 -0.54
N SER A 174 0.94 -21.20 -0.74
CA SER A 174 0.20 -20.17 -1.48
C SER A 174 0.39 -20.24 -3.00
N ASP A 175 -0.61 -19.75 -3.74
CA ASP A 175 -0.51 -19.61 -5.20
C ASP A 175 0.59 -18.63 -5.62
N GLU A 176 0.81 -17.59 -4.82
CA GLU A 176 1.88 -16.62 -5.01
C GLU A 176 3.25 -17.31 -4.98
N TYR A 177 3.50 -18.15 -3.97
CA TYR A 177 4.75 -18.89 -3.87
C TYR A 177 4.98 -19.76 -5.09
N ARG A 178 4.01 -20.62 -5.45
CA ARG A 178 4.13 -21.54 -6.59
C ARG A 178 4.40 -20.80 -7.89
N LYS A 179 3.67 -19.70 -8.14
CA LYS A 179 3.86 -18.86 -9.32
C LYS A 179 5.26 -18.27 -9.37
N ILE A 180 5.70 -17.59 -8.30
CA ILE A 180 7.00 -16.89 -8.30
C ILE A 180 8.16 -17.89 -8.29
N GLN A 181 8.06 -18.99 -7.56
CA GLN A 181 9.05 -20.06 -7.59
C GLN A 181 9.23 -20.60 -9.01
N SER A 182 8.13 -20.81 -9.75
CA SER A 182 8.21 -21.27 -11.15
C SER A 182 9.01 -20.32 -12.04
N GLU A 183 8.91 -19.00 -11.83
CA GLU A 183 9.69 -18.02 -12.60
C GLU A 183 11.20 -18.23 -12.40
N PHE A 184 11.65 -18.46 -11.16
CA PHE A 184 13.05 -18.73 -10.87
C PHE A 184 13.53 -20.06 -11.45
N LEU A 185 12.67 -21.09 -11.49
CA LEU A 185 13.06 -22.44 -11.93
C LEU A 185 12.97 -22.65 -13.45
N LYS A 186 12.32 -21.75 -14.21
CA LYS A 186 12.18 -21.84 -15.68
C LYS A 186 13.51 -21.98 -16.43
N SER A 187 14.58 -21.39 -15.90
CA SER A 187 15.87 -21.28 -16.56
C SER A 187 16.80 -22.48 -16.39
N GLY A 188 16.40 -23.51 -15.64
CA GLY A 188 17.17 -24.75 -15.46
C GLY A 188 17.61 -25.03 -14.02
N ALA A 189 18.35 -26.14 -13.84
CA ALA A 189 18.57 -26.82 -12.56
C ALA A 189 19.70 -26.26 -11.66
N LEU A 190 20.07 -24.98 -11.76
CA LEU A 190 21.12 -24.40 -10.90
C LEU A 190 20.65 -24.13 -9.46
N ILE A 191 19.34 -23.98 -9.27
CA ILE A 191 18.72 -23.83 -7.95
C ILE A 191 18.43 -25.24 -7.42
N LYS A 192 19.19 -25.69 -6.43
CA LYS A 192 19.06 -27.07 -5.89
C LYS A 192 17.92 -27.17 -4.88
N ALA A 193 17.78 -26.16 -4.03
CA ALA A 193 16.74 -26.09 -3.02
C ALA A 193 16.37 -24.63 -2.71
N VAL A 194 15.08 -24.34 -2.65
CA VAL A 194 14.58 -23.05 -2.17
C VAL A 194 14.53 -23.09 -0.65
N VAL A 195 15.23 -22.16 0.00
CA VAL A 195 15.25 -22.02 1.46
C VAL A 195 14.15 -21.07 1.91
N ARG A 196 13.93 -19.98 1.17
CA ARG A 196 12.96 -18.95 1.52
C ARG A 196 12.61 -18.09 0.31
N LEU A 197 11.34 -17.72 0.20
CA LEU A 197 10.86 -16.72 -0.75
C LEU A 197 10.24 -15.56 0.02
N GLN A 198 10.76 -14.36 -0.20
CA GLN A 198 10.26 -13.16 0.45
C GLN A 198 9.69 -12.18 -0.57
N ARG A 199 8.51 -11.64 -0.31
CA ARG A 199 7.98 -10.47 -1.02
C ARG A 199 8.52 -9.22 -0.35
N ILE A 200 9.07 -8.32 -1.14
CA ILE A 200 9.59 -7.04 -0.66
C ILE A 200 8.49 -5.99 -0.80
N GLN A 201 8.20 -5.30 0.28
CA GLN A 201 7.20 -4.24 0.32
C GLN A 201 7.89 -2.95 0.74
N ASN A 202 8.18 -2.07 -0.21
CA ASN A 202 8.82 -0.78 0.04
C ASN A 202 7.98 0.38 -0.51
N ARG A 203 7.30 1.11 0.39
CA ARG A 203 6.31 2.15 0.04
C ARG A 203 6.90 3.27 -0.83
N CYS A 204 8.10 3.75 -0.48
CA CYS A 204 8.71 4.91 -1.12
C CYS A 204 9.20 4.52 -2.52
N GLN A 205 9.95 3.43 -2.61
CA GLN A 205 10.50 2.94 -3.88
C GLN A 205 9.40 2.51 -4.84
N TYR A 206 8.36 1.84 -4.36
CA TYR A 206 7.27 1.42 -5.23
C TYR A 206 6.56 2.61 -5.86
N VAL A 207 6.34 3.70 -5.10
CA VAL A 207 5.73 4.93 -5.65
C VAL A 207 6.65 5.57 -6.70
N GLN A 208 7.95 5.67 -6.42
CA GLN A 208 8.94 6.22 -7.38
C GLN A 208 9.01 5.37 -8.65
N PHE A 209 9.03 4.05 -8.50
CA PHE A 209 9.05 3.10 -9.61
C PHE A 209 7.78 3.17 -10.46
N GLN A 210 6.60 3.22 -9.83
CA GLN A 210 5.33 3.35 -10.55
C GLN A 210 5.24 4.66 -11.34
N ALA A 211 5.71 5.78 -10.76
CA ALA A 211 5.83 7.04 -11.49
C ALA A 211 6.75 6.90 -12.70
N LYS A 212 7.89 6.21 -12.56
CA LYS A 212 8.80 5.95 -13.68
C LYS A 212 8.18 5.04 -14.74
N CYS A 213 7.44 4.01 -14.36
CA CYS A 213 6.74 3.14 -15.29
C CYS A 213 5.69 3.90 -16.11
N GLN A 214 4.95 4.80 -15.45
CA GLN A 214 3.96 5.64 -16.12
C GLN A 214 4.62 6.65 -17.07
N GLU A 215 5.77 7.23 -16.69
CA GLU A 215 6.56 8.10 -17.58
C GLU A 215 6.97 7.35 -18.86
N VAL A 216 7.57 6.17 -18.73
CA VAL A 216 7.99 5.33 -19.87
C VAL A 216 6.79 4.94 -20.73
N LYS A 217 5.69 4.51 -20.12
CA LYS A 217 4.47 4.14 -20.84
C LYS A 217 3.92 5.31 -21.65
N THR A 218 3.77 6.48 -21.03
CA THR A 218 3.28 7.70 -21.71
C THR A 218 4.18 8.07 -22.89
N GLU A 219 5.51 7.94 -22.75
CA GLU A 219 6.46 8.20 -23.84
C GLU A 219 6.28 7.21 -25.01
N LEU A 220 6.17 5.91 -24.71
CA LEU A 220 5.96 4.86 -25.71
C LEU A 220 4.63 5.04 -26.45
N ASP A 221 3.55 5.33 -25.72
CA ASP A 221 2.22 5.55 -26.28
C ASP A 221 2.20 6.80 -27.20
N ALA A 222 2.80 7.90 -26.75
CA ALA A 222 2.91 9.13 -27.54
C ALA A 222 3.68 8.93 -28.86
N ARG A 223 4.67 8.03 -28.85
CA ARG A 223 5.51 7.69 -30.02
C ARG A 223 4.98 6.49 -30.81
N ARG A 224 3.88 5.88 -30.38
CA ARG A 224 3.27 4.67 -30.98
C ARG A 224 4.25 3.49 -31.08
N ILE A 225 5.10 3.31 -30.07
CA ILE A 225 6.09 2.24 -30.01
C ILE A 225 5.51 1.08 -29.23
N ASN A 226 5.31 -0.05 -29.92
CA ASN A 226 4.70 -1.25 -29.33
C ASN A 226 5.75 -2.16 -28.67
N VAL A 227 6.31 -1.71 -27.55
CA VAL A 227 7.21 -2.51 -26.70
C VAL A 227 6.73 -2.44 -25.25
N PRO A 228 7.02 -3.45 -24.42
CA PRO A 228 6.60 -3.40 -23.04
C PRO A 228 7.36 -2.29 -22.27
N PRO A 229 6.66 -1.45 -21.47
CA PRO A 229 7.31 -0.42 -20.67
C PRO A 229 8.20 -1.03 -19.58
N THR A 230 7.80 -2.17 -19.03
CA THR A 230 8.51 -2.91 -17.99
C THR A 230 8.74 -4.36 -18.38
N ARG A 231 9.78 -4.98 -17.81
CA ARG A 231 10.08 -6.41 -17.92
C ARG A 231 10.37 -6.97 -16.53
N LEU A 232 9.95 -8.21 -16.28
CA LEU A 232 10.31 -8.94 -15.07
C LEU A 232 11.64 -9.67 -15.32
N LEU A 233 12.66 -9.33 -14.55
CA LEU A 233 14.05 -9.75 -14.77
C LEU A 233 14.71 -10.17 -13.45
N PHE A 234 15.83 -10.87 -13.55
CA PHE A 234 16.59 -11.41 -12.42
C PHE A 234 17.80 -10.55 -12.07
N HIS A 235 18.16 -10.52 -10.79
CA HIS A 235 19.39 -9.91 -10.30
C HIS A 235 20.00 -10.73 -9.16
N GLY A 236 21.13 -11.39 -9.43
CA GLY A 236 21.91 -12.11 -8.43
C GLY A 236 22.89 -11.18 -7.71
N THR A 237 22.99 -11.29 -6.38
CA THR A 237 23.93 -10.48 -5.60
C THR A 237 24.35 -11.18 -4.30
N SER A 238 25.30 -10.58 -3.57
CA SER A 238 25.74 -11.07 -2.26
C SER A 238 24.71 -10.77 -1.16
N SER A 239 24.77 -11.50 -0.04
CA SER A 239 23.91 -11.26 1.14
C SER A 239 23.93 -9.81 1.62
N VAL A 240 25.12 -9.20 1.71
CA VAL A 240 25.25 -7.83 2.22
C VAL A 240 24.56 -6.83 1.30
N MET A 241 24.62 -7.05 -0.02
CA MET A 241 23.97 -6.18 -0.98
C MET A 241 22.47 -6.44 -1.08
N SER A 242 21.99 -7.67 -0.90
CA SER A 242 20.56 -7.94 -0.90
C SER A 242 19.85 -7.23 0.24
N ASP A 243 20.44 -7.20 1.44
CA ASP A 243 19.83 -6.51 2.59
C ASP A 243 19.71 -5.00 2.33
N LYS A 244 20.75 -4.41 1.71
CA LYS A 244 20.72 -3.01 1.26
C LYS A 244 19.66 -2.79 0.20
N ILE A 245 19.59 -3.64 -0.84
CA ILE A 245 18.62 -3.48 -1.93
C ILE A 245 17.18 -3.61 -1.42
N CYS A 246 16.90 -4.50 -0.47
CA CYS A 246 15.57 -4.60 0.14
C CYS A 246 15.15 -3.26 0.77
N LYS A 247 16.04 -2.63 1.54
CA LYS A 247 15.75 -1.40 2.30
C LYS A 247 15.84 -0.13 1.47
N GLU A 248 16.88 0.00 0.66
CA GLU A 248 17.30 1.23 -0.05
C GLU A 248 17.04 1.17 -1.56
N GLY A 249 16.77 -0.02 -2.09
CA GLY A 249 16.40 -0.22 -3.49
C GLY A 249 17.64 -0.48 -4.34
N PHE A 250 17.43 -0.62 -5.64
CA PHE A 250 18.55 -0.66 -6.57
C PHE A 250 19.17 0.74 -6.68
N ASN A 251 20.47 0.81 -6.48
CA ASN A 251 21.22 2.07 -6.52
C ASN A 251 22.45 1.89 -7.41
N ARG A 252 22.64 2.78 -8.38
CA ARG A 252 23.78 2.73 -9.29
C ARG A 252 25.14 2.88 -8.59
N SER A 253 25.19 3.48 -7.40
CA SER A 253 26.43 3.55 -6.60
C SER A 253 26.92 2.17 -6.13
N TYR A 254 26.05 1.15 -6.15
CA TYR A 254 26.44 -0.24 -5.91
C TYR A 254 26.90 -0.96 -7.18
N ALA A 255 26.68 -0.35 -8.36
CA ALA A 255 27.03 -0.92 -9.65
C ALA A 255 28.55 -0.91 -9.89
N GLY A 256 28.99 -1.66 -10.89
CA GLY A 256 30.39 -1.72 -11.34
C GLY A 256 31.25 -2.78 -10.66
N LYS A 257 30.82 -3.35 -9.52
CA LYS A 257 31.54 -4.47 -8.88
C LYS A 257 31.53 -5.78 -9.69
N ASN A 258 30.49 -5.96 -10.51
CA ASN A 258 30.24 -7.19 -11.27
C ASN A 258 30.44 -7.03 -12.79
N GLY A 259 31.02 -5.89 -13.22
CA GLY A 259 31.26 -5.56 -14.62
C GLY A 259 30.46 -4.35 -15.10
N ILE A 260 31.07 -3.60 -16.02
CA ILE A 260 30.48 -2.43 -16.69
C ILE A 260 30.39 -2.62 -18.20
N ARG A 261 30.49 -3.85 -18.71
CA ARG A 261 30.69 -4.17 -20.13
C ARG A 261 29.70 -3.50 -21.09
N TYR A 262 28.46 -3.31 -20.66
CA TYR A 262 27.38 -2.70 -21.46
C TYR A 262 26.98 -1.30 -20.95
N GLY A 263 27.72 -0.74 -20.00
CA GLY A 263 27.47 0.57 -19.39
C GLY A 263 27.61 0.57 -17.87
N GLN A 264 27.78 1.76 -17.29
CA GLN A 264 27.87 2.00 -15.86
C GLN A 264 26.47 2.16 -15.24
N GLY A 265 25.68 1.10 -15.32
CA GLY A 265 24.31 1.05 -14.81
C GLY A 265 24.03 -0.21 -14.00
N MET A 266 22.75 -0.43 -13.70
CA MET A 266 22.27 -1.60 -12.97
C MET A 266 21.87 -2.69 -13.97
N TYR A 267 22.38 -3.90 -13.73
CA TYR A 267 22.27 -5.04 -14.66
C TYR A 267 21.19 -6.01 -14.22
N PHE A 268 20.38 -6.45 -15.18
CA PHE A 268 19.30 -7.40 -14.97
C PHE A 268 19.29 -8.42 -16.10
N ALA A 269 19.05 -9.69 -15.78
CA ALA A 269 19.05 -10.77 -16.78
C ALA A 269 17.62 -11.28 -17.05
N GLY A 270 17.34 -11.70 -18.27
CA GLY A 270 16.09 -12.37 -18.63
C GLY A 270 15.96 -13.79 -18.06
N ASN A 271 17.06 -14.35 -17.56
CA ASN A 271 17.17 -15.74 -17.14
C ASN A 271 17.88 -15.84 -15.77
N SER A 272 17.32 -16.63 -14.86
CA SER A 272 17.83 -16.77 -13.48
C SER A 272 19.16 -17.51 -13.41
N ALA A 273 19.42 -18.45 -14.32
CA ALA A 273 20.66 -19.22 -14.37
C ALA A 273 21.87 -18.31 -14.63
N TYR A 274 21.73 -17.29 -15.49
CA TYR A 274 22.77 -16.28 -15.70
C TYR A 274 23.12 -15.53 -14.40
N CYS A 275 22.12 -15.24 -13.58
CA CYS A 275 22.31 -14.56 -12.31
C CYS A 275 22.94 -15.43 -11.21
N HIS A 276 23.05 -16.75 -11.38
CA HIS A 276 23.56 -17.66 -10.36
C HIS A 276 25.00 -17.33 -9.95
N ASP A 277 25.87 -17.03 -10.91
CA ASP A 277 27.29 -16.74 -10.65
C ASP A 277 27.51 -15.39 -9.94
N TYR A 278 26.53 -14.50 -10.03
CA TYR A 278 26.50 -13.21 -9.34
C TYR A 278 25.85 -13.28 -7.96
N ALA A 279 24.95 -14.26 -7.75
CA ALA A 279 24.37 -14.58 -6.44
C ALA A 279 25.41 -15.29 -5.56
N LYS A 280 26.37 -14.53 -5.02
CA LYS A 280 27.47 -15.07 -4.21
C LYS A 280 26.93 -15.77 -2.96
N PRO A 281 27.36 -17.01 -2.68
CA PRO A 281 26.95 -17.72 -1.47
C PRO A 281 27.48 -16.98 -0.23
N ASP A 282 26.69 -16.98 0.85
CA ASP A 282 27.14 -16.55 2.18
C ASP A 282 27.84 -17.69 2.94
N ASP A 283 28.20 -17.45 4.20
CA ASP A 283 28.90 -18.42 5.06
C ASP A 283 28.09 -19.71 5.30
N ASN A 284 26.76 -19.67 5.13
CA ASN A 284 25.89 -20.85 5.19
C ASN A 284 25.66 -21.49 3.81
N ASN A 285 26.41 -21.06 2.80
CA ASN A 285 26.27 -21.43 1.41
C ASN A 285 24.92 -21.03 0.79
N PHE A 286 24.21 -20.03 1.35
CA PHE A 286 22.97 -19.52 0.79
C PHE A 286 23.21 -18.41 -0.22
N ARG A 287 22.55 -18.54 -1.36
CA ARG A 287 22.56 -17.58 -2.47
C ARG A 287 21.29 -16.76 -2.48
N ARG A 288 21.38 -15.53 -2.98
CA ARG A 288 20.28 -14.57 -3.00
C ARG A 288 20.10 -13.96 -4.39
N MET A 289 18.87 -14.03 -4.88
CA MET A 289 18.51 -13.54 -6.20
C MET A 289 17.16 -12.84 -6.16
N PHE A 290 17.11 -11.66 -6.77
CA PHE A 290 15.87 -10.92 -6.92
C PHE A 290 15.16 -11.31 -8.20
N LEU A 291 13.83 -11.28 -8.13
CA LEU A 291 12.93 -11.09 -9.27
C LEU A 291 12.43 -9.65 -9.19
N ALA A 292 12.90 -8.82 -10.12
CA ALA A 292 12.67 -7.38 -10.14
C ALA A 292 11.84 -7.00 -11.37
N GLU A 293 10.94 -6.04 -11.22
CA GLU A 293 10.32 -5.39 -12.37
C GLU A 293 11.16 -4.18 -12.76
N VAL A 294 11.49 -4.06 -14.03
CA VAL A 294 12.47 -3.10 -14.54
C VAL A 294 11.85 -2.31 -15.68
N ALA A 295 11.87 -0.98 -15.60
CA ALA A 295 11.39 -0.03 -16.59
C ALA A 295 12.36 0.06 -17.79
N THR A 296 12.45 -1.06 -18.52
CA THR A 296 13.34 -1.23 -19.68
C THR A 296 12.90 -0.48 -20.93
N GLY A 297 11.59 -0.25 -21.10
CA GLY A 297 11.00 0.41 -22.27
C GLY A 297 11.56 -0.03 -23.62
N GLU A 298 11.68 0.94 -24.52
CA GLU A 298 12.48 0.85 -25.75
C GLU A 298 13.97 0.95 -25.41
N TYR A 299 14.72 -0.14 -25.66
CA TYR A 299 16.17 -0.19 -25.53
C TYR A 299 16.86 0.34 -26.79
N ALA A 300 18.12 0.73 -26.67
CA ALA A 300 18.92 1.24 -27.79
C ALA A 300 19.11 0.18 -28.90
N PRO A 301 19.12 0.59 -30.19
CA PRO A 301 19.29 -0.33 -31.32
C PRO A 301 20.70 -0.91 -31.41
N GLU A 302 21.66 -0.31 -30.71
CA GLU A 302 23.04 -0.78 -30.62
C GLU A 302 23.32 -1.43 -29.26
N ARG A 303 24.28 -2.36 -29.27
CA ARG A 303 24.81 -2.99 -28.05
C ARG A 303 25.40 -1.93 -27.11
N GLY A 304 25.13 -2.05 -25.82
CA GLY A 304 25.74 -1.19 -24.80
C GLY A 304 27.27 -1.32 -24.73
N ASN A 305 27.96 -0.28 -24.28
CA ASN A 305 29.42 -0.29 -24.11
C ASN A 305 29.84 0.31 -22.76
N GLU A 306 31.06 0.02 -22.33
CA GLU A 306 31.57 0.35 -20.99
C GLU A 306 31.71 1.84 -20.66
N SER A 307 31.79 2.69 -21.68
CA SER A 307 31.88 4.15 -21.47
C SER A 307 30.52 4.80 -21.25
N MET A 308 29.42 4.09 -21.49
CA MET A 308 28.06 4.63 -21.32
C MET A 308 27.74 4.85 -19.83
N ILE A 309 27.41 6.09 -19.47
CA ILE A 309 26.87 6.48 -18.16
C ILE A 309 25.36 6.79 -18.20
N THR A 310 24.81 6.88 -19.42
CA THR A 310 23.38 7.01 -19.75
C THR A 310 23.11 6.23 -21.04
N PRO A 311 21.85 5.87 -21.33
CA PRO A 311 21.50 5.36 -22.65
C PRO A 311 21.81 6.38 -23.75
N PRO A 312 22.08 5.94 -25.00
CA PRO A 312 22.29 6.84 -26.12
C PRO A 312 21.05 7.68 -26.43
N VAL A 313 21.27 8.84 -27.04
CA VAL A 313 20.19 9.68 -27.57
C VAL A 313 19.61 9.07 -28.85
N ARG A 314 18.30 9.17 -29.02
CA ARG A 314 17.59 8.66 -30.21
C ARG A 314 17.79 9.55 -31.42
N ASN A 315 17.76 10.85 -31.17
CA ASN A 315 17.96 11.88 -32.17
C ASN A 315 19.18 12.71 -31.77
N PRO A 316 20.25 12.72 -32.59
CA PRO A 316 21.44 13.53 -32.31
C PRO A 316 21.16 15.04 -32.14
N SER A 317 20.05 15.55 -32.71
CA SER A 317 19.65 16.95 -32.54
C SER A 317 18.92 17.24 -31.22
N SER A 318 18.51 16.21 -30.47
CA SER A 318 17.89 16.32 -29.15
C SER A 318 18.79 15.70 -28.08
N LYS A 319 19.32 16.52 -27.17
CA LYS A 319 20.18 16.04 -26.08
C LYS A 319 19.41 15.37 -24.92
N THR A 320 18.08 15.45 -24.92
CA THR A 320 17.23 14.98 -23.81
C THR A 320 16.42 13.74 -24.16
N ASP A 321 16.29 13.40 -25.43
CA ASP A 321 15.55 12.23 -25.91
C ASP A 321 16.47 11.01 -26.00
N SER A 322 16.59 10.26 -24.90
CA SER A 322 17.43 9.04 -24.79
C SER A 322 16.60 7.78 -24.68
N TYR A 323 17.11 6.67 -25.20
CA TYR A 323 16.54 5.34 -24.97
C TYR A 323 16.37 5.04 -23.48
N HIS A 324 15.51 4.08 -23.13
CA HIS A 324 15.22 3.77 -21.73
C HIS A 324 16.26 2.86 -21.09
N SER A 325 16.87 1.99 -21.90
CA SER A 325 17.87 1.02 -21.47
C SER A 325 18.83 0.67 -22.62
N VAL A 326 19.89 -0.05 -22.31
CA VAL A 326 20.77 -0.70 -23.30
C VAL A 326 20.86 -2.19 -23.00
N VAL A 327 21.26 -2.98 -24.01
CA VAL A 327 21.28 -4.44 -23.93
C VAL A 327 22.62 -5.01 -24.40
N ASP A 328 22.83 -6.29 -24.10
CA ASP A 328 23.99 -7.04 -24.57
C ASP A 328 23.94 -7.37 -26.06
N ASN A 329 22.76 -7.74 -26.55
CA ASN A 329 22.50 -8.12 -27.93
C ASN A 329 21.12 -7.60 -28.37
N PRO A 330 21.04 -6.53 -29.19
CA PRO A 330 19.76 -5.96 -29.63
C PRO A 330 18.84 -6.94 -30.38
N GLN A 331 19.40 -7.96 -31.02
CA GLN A 331 18.66 -8.98 -31.77
C GLN A 331 18.02 -10.04 -30.86
N SER A 332 18.62 -10.31 -29.70
CA SER A 332 18.12 -11.28 -28.72
C SER A 332 18.67 -10.91 -27.33
N PRO A 333 18.06 -9.93 -26.65
CA PRO A 333 18.61 -9.38 -25.42
C PRO A 333 18.43 -10.34 -24.24
N GLU A 334 19.53 -10.69 -23.58
CA GLU A 334 19.52 -11.46 -22.33
C GLU A 334 19.83 -10.59 -21.13
N ILE A 335 20.54 -9.47 -21.32
CA ILE A 335 20.93 -8.53 -20.28
C ILE A 335 20.39 -7.15 -20.61
N PHE A 336 19.76 -6.53 -19.63
CA PHE A 336 19.28 -5.15 -19.69
C PHE A 336 20.03 -4.30 -18.67
N VAL A 337 20.46 -3.11 -19.10
CA VAL A 337 21.12 -2.13 -18.24
C VAL A 337 20.29 -0.85 -18.19
N VAL A 338 19.94 -0.44 -16.97
CA VAL A 338 19.24 0.83 -16.69
C VAL A 338 20.11 1.74 -15.82
N PHE A 339 20.00 3.05 -16.02
CA PHE A 339 20.98 4.03 -15.50
C PHE A 339 20.43 4.97 -14.42
N LYS A 340 19.15 4.80 -14.02
CA LYS A 340 18.48 5.61 -13.00
C LYS A 340 17.90 4.71 -11.92
N ASP A 341 18.03 5.11 -10.65
CA ASP A 341 17.70 4.28 -9.48
C ASP A 341 16.20 3.87 -9.44
N ALA A 342 15.29 4.77 -9.82
CA ALA A 342 13.86 4.49 -9.86
C ALA A 342 13.40 3.58 -11.03
N CYS A 343 14.31 3.07 -11.86
CA CYS A 343 13.96 2.20 -12.99
C CYS A 343 13.75 0.73 -12.61
N ALA A 344 13.94 0.33 -11.35
CA ALA A 344 13.75 -1.05 -10.94
C ALA A 344 13.15 -1.17 -9.54
N TYR A 345 12.25 -2.12 -9.36
CA TYR A 345 11.68 -2.47 -8.06
C TYR A 345 11.90 -3.96 -7.76
N PRO A 346 12.57 -4.31 -6.64
CA PRO A 346 12.78 -5.70 -6.26
C PRO A 346 11.47 -6.27 -5.71
N HIS A 347 10.68 -7.00 -6.49
CA HIS A 347 9.41 -7.55 -6.00
C HIS A 347 9.62 -8.72 -5.04
N TYR A 348 10.55 -9.62 -5.37
CA TYR A 348 10.80 -10.82 -4.58
C TYR A 348 12.29 -11.09 -4.41
N LEU A 349 12.65 -11.65 -3.26
CA LEU A 349 13.97 -12.17 -2.95
C LEU A 349 13.88 -13.68 -2.70
N LEU A 350 14.58 -14.46 -3.51
CA LEU A 350 14.78 -15.88 -3.32
C LEU A 350 16.08 -16.12 -2.55
N THR A 351 16.00 -16.87 -1.45
CA THR A 351 17.16 -17.48 -0.79
C THR A 351 17.18 -18.97 -1.16
N TYR A 352 18.31 -19.46 -1.67
CA TYR A 352 18.42 -20.83 -2.19
C TYR A 352 19.84 -21.39 -2.06
N ILE A 353 20.00 -22.69 -2.33
CA ILE A 353 21.29 -23.39 -2.40
C ILE A 353 21.65 -23.71 -3.85
#